data_AF-A0A2E0CHA0-F1
#
_entry.id   AF-A0A2E0CHA0-F1
#
_cell.length_a   1.000
_cell.length_b   1.000
_cell.length_c   1.000
_cell.angle_alpha   90.00
_cell.angle_beta   90.00
_cell.angle_gamma   90.00
#
_symmetry.space_group_name_H-M   'P 1'
#
loop_
_entity.id
_entity.type
_entity.pdbx_description
1 polymer ?
#
loop_
_entity_poly.entity_id
_entity_poly.type
_entity_poly.pdbx_seq_one_letter_code
_entity_poly.pdbx_strand_id
1 'polypeptide(L)'
;MRGVFNITLPKSDFIGVLSSGLCMIHCIATPFFFVAATCSATCCSTAPEWWRWIDYTFLIISFVAVYHSTKSSNSQFIKYALWMSWVGLFLFLLNARFEWFYLFENAKFIPAFSLIGFHLYNLKYCQCDSNECC
;
A
#
# COMPACT_ATOMS: atom_id res chain seq x y z
N MET A 1 16.22 -28.62 1.66
CA MET A 1 14.85 -28.07 1.83
C MET A 1 14.91 -26.56 2.03
N ARG A 2 14.75 -25.74 0.97
CA ARG A 2 14.33 -24.33 1.07
C ARG A 2 13.54 -23.98 -0.20
N GLY A 3 12.30 -24.48 -0.24
CA GLY A 3 11.28 -23.98 -1.16
C GLY A 3 10.80 -22.63 -0.64
N VAL A 4 11.45 -21.56 -1.07
CA VAL A 4 10.91 -20.20 -0.94
C VAL A 4 10.38 -19.86 -2.32
N PHE A 5 9.08 -19.63 -2.42
CA PHE A 5 8.39 -19.21 -3.65
C PHE A 5 9.23 -18.16 -4.39
N ASN A 6 9.76 -18.53 -5.55
CA ASN A 6 10.59 -17.67 -6.38
C ASN A 6 9.67 -16.72 -7.15
N ILE A 7 9.18 -15.69 -6.44
CA ILE A 7 8.36 -14.62 -7.01
C ILE A 7 9.31 -13.75 -7.83
N THR A 8 9.39 -14.01 -9.13
CA THR A 8 10.16 -13.21 -10.08
C THR A 8 9.74 -11.73 -9.98
N LEU A 9 10.69 -10.79 -10.01
CA LEU A 9 10.50 -9.33 -9.89
C LEU A 9 9.14 -8.80 -10.44
N PRO A 10 8.73 -9.12 -11.69
CA PRO A 10 7.43 -8.66 -12.22
C PRO A 10 6.22 -9.05 -11.38
N LYS A 11 6.23 -10.25 -10.78
CA LYS A 11 5.13 -10.74 -9.95
C LYS A 11 5.05 -9.97 -8.63
N SER A 12 6.19 -9.68 -8.00
CA SER A 12 6.22 -8.95 -6.72
C SER A 12 5.71 -7.53 -6.89
N ASP A 13 6.20 -6.82 -7.91
CA ASP A 13 5.75 -5.45 -8.18
C ASP A 13 4.29 -5.40 -8.60
N PHE A 14 3.80 -6.38 -9.38
CA PHE A 14 2.39 -6.47 -9.71
C PHE A 14 1.50 -6.70 -8.47
N ILE A 15 1.92 -7.57 -7.54
CA ILE A 15 1.23 -7.77 -6.26
C ILE A 15 1.28 -6.48 -5.41
N GLY A 16 2.39 -5.74 -5.44
CA GLY A 16 2.54 -4.44 -4.79
C GLY A 16 1.58 -3.39 -5.35
N VAL A 17 1.47 -3.28 -6.67
CA VAL A 17 0.48 -2.42 -7.35
C VAL A 17 -0.95 -2.82 -6.99
N LEU A 18 -1.26 -4.11 -7.05
CA LEU A 18 -2.60 -4.61 -6.78
C LEU A 18 -3.01 -4.37 -5.32
N SER A 19 -2.15 -4.72 -4.36
CA SER A 19 -2.44 -4.53 -2.93
C SER A 19 -2.60 -3.06 -2.56
N SER A 20 -1.71 -2.19 -3.06
CA SER A 20 -1.77 -0.75 -2.81
C SER A 20 -2.99 -0.10 -3.50
N GLY A 21 -3.32 -0.56 -4.72
CA GLY A 21 -4.52 -0.13 -5.45
C GLY A 21 -5.82 -0.55 -4.76
N LEU A 22 -5.89 -1.80 -4.27
CA LEU A 22 -7.04 -2.29 -3.51
C LEU A 22 -7.22 -1.52 -2.20
N CYS A 23 -6.13 -1.21 -1.48
CA CYS A 23 -6.18 -0.35 -0.29
C CYS A 23 -6.74 1.04 -0.62
N MET A 24 -6.28 1.65 -1.72
CA MET A 24 -6.79 2.95 -2.16
C MET A 24 -8.28 2.90 -2.52
N ILE A 25 -8.70 1.92 -3.32
CA ILE A 25 -10.11 1.73 -3.70
C ILE A 25 -10.97 1.48 -2.45
N HIS A 26 -10.52 0.64 -1.53
CA HIS A 26 -11.20 0.38 -0.27
C HIS A 26 -11.39 1.66 0.55
N CYS A 27 -10.33 2.46 0.68
CA CYS A 27 -10.38 3.74 1.39
C CYS A 27 -11.35 4.74 0.75
N ILE A 28 -11.45 4.78 -0.59
CA ILE A 28 -12.42 5.63 -1.31
C ILE A 28 -13.84 5.10 -1.14
N ALA A 29 -14.03 3.77 -1.22
CA ALA A 29 -15.33 3.13 -1.17
C ALA A 29 -15.98 3.17 0.21
N THR A 30 -15.17 3.17 1.28
CA THR A 30 -15.63 3.14 2.68
C THR A 30 -16.68 4.23 3.00
N PRO A 31 -16.49 5.52 2.71
CA PRO A 31 -17.55 6.51 2.90
C PRO A 31 -18.78 6.20 2.04
N PHE A 32 -18.66 5.78 0.78
CA PHE A 32 -19.86 5.50 -0.03
C PHE A 32 -20.71 4.34 0.50
N PHE A 33 -20.08 3.28 1.04
CA PHE A 33 -20.81 2.14 1.60
C PHE A 33 -21.42 2.43 2.97
N PHE A 34 -20.77 3.25 3.80
CA PHE A 34 -21.18 3.45 5.20
C PHE A 34 -21.77 4.84 5.51
N VAL A 35 -21.73 5.80 4.58
CA VAL A 35 -22.44 7.10 4.68
C VAL A 35 -23.95 6.94 4.54
N ALA A 36 -24.44 5.92 3.82
CA ALA A 36 -25.87 5.68 3.67
C ALA A 36 -26.55 5.09 4.92
N ALA A 37 -25.79 4.63 5.92
CA ALA A 37 -26.33 3.81 7.01
C ALA A 37 -26.77 4.58 8.27
N THR A 38 -26.29 5.80 8.54
CA THR A 38 -26.57 6.47 9.82
C THR A 38 -26.53 8.00 9.75
N CYS A 39 -27.61 8.62 9.26
CA CYS A 39 -27.89 10.04 9.53
C CYS A 39 -29.02 10.15 10.55
N SER A 40 -28.72 9.86 11.83
CA SER A 40 -29.58 10.23 12.96
C SER A 40 -28.74 10.72 14.15
N ALA A 41 -28.79 12.04 14.36
CA ALA A 41 -28.59 12.83 15.57
C ALA A 41 -27.34 12.67 16.48
N THR A 42 -26.50 11.64 16.38
CA THR A 42 -25.25 11.56 17.17
C THR A 42 -24.17 10.76 16.45
N CYS A 43 -23.13 11.46 15.99
CA CYS A 43 -21.82 10.93 15.55
C CYS A 43 -21.81 9.95 14.35
N CYS A 44 -21.18 10.41 13.27
CA CYS A 44 -20.79 9.61 12.10
C CYS A 44 -20.21 8.26 12.53
N SER A 45 -20.87 7.16 12.15
CA SER A 45 -20.40 5.82 12.49
C SER A 45 -19.11 5.52 11.72
N THR A 46 -18.03 5.29 12.45
CA THR A 46 -16.80 4.71 11.92
C THR A 46 -17.12 3.36 11.28
N ALA A 47 -16.56 3.07 10.10
CA ALA A 47 -16.75 1.79 9.41
C ALA A 47 -16.58 0.61 10.39
N PRO A 48 -17.40 -0.45 10.27
CA PRO A 48 -17.37 -1.57 11.21
C PRO A 48 -15.98 -2.19 11.29
N GLU A 49 -15.59 -2.65 12.47
CA GLU A 49 -14.20 -3.05 12.76
C GLU A 49 -13.63 -4.04 11.74
N TRP A 50 -14.40 -5.04 11.32
CA TRP A 50 -13.96 -6.03 10.32
C TRP A 50 -13.60 -5.40 8.97
N TRP A 51 -14.26 -4.31 8.57
CA TRP A 51 -13.96 -3.59 7.32
C TRP A 51 -12.59 -2.92 7.44
N ARG A 52 -12.27 -2.35 8.60
CA ARG A 52 -10.97 -1.73 8.89
C ARG A 52 -9.81 -2.74 8.94
N TRP A 53 -10.07 -4.01 9.29
CA TRP A 53 -9.06 -5.08 9.26
C TRP A 53 -8.56 -5.42 7.85
N ILE A 54 -9.34 -5.09 6.82
CA ILE A 54 -8.98 -5.30 5.42
C ILE A 54 -7.77 -4.42 5.05
N ASP A 55 -7.72 -3.18 5.51
CA ASP A 55 -6.57 -2.28 5.28
C ASP A 55 -5.26 -2.86 5.83
N TYR A 56 -5.30 -3.44 7.04
CA TYR A 56 -4.12 -4.10 7.62
C TYR A 56 -3.70 -5.35 6.83
N THR A 57 -4.66 -6.07 6.26
CA THR A 57 -4.38 -7.22 5.39
C THR A 57 -3.64 -6.78 4.12
N PHE A 58 -4.11 -5.71 3.48
CA PHE A 58 -3.43 -5.13 2.32
C PHE A 58 -2.04 -4.59 2.66
N LEU A 59 -1.88 -3.99 3.84
CA LEU A 59 -0.58 -3.51 4.31
C LEU A 59 0.44 -4.64 4.48
N ILE A 60 0.04 -5.79 5.03
CA ILE A 60 0.90 -6.97 5.18
C ILE A 60 1.30 -7.52 3.81
N ILE A 61 0.36 -7.61 2.87
CA ILE A 61 0.65 -8.08 1.51
C ILE A 61 1.62 -7.11 0.80
N SER A 62 1.39 -5.80 0.95
CA SER A 62 2.25 -4.75 0.41
C SER A 62 3.67 -4.82 1.02
N PHE A 63 3.80 -5.12 2.31
CA PHE A 63 5.11 -5.32 2.96
C PHE A 63 5.91 -6.44 2.30
N VAL A 64 5.26 -7.59 2.06
CA VAL A 64 5.91 -8.74 1.39
C VAL A 64 6.35 -8.36 -0.02
N ALA A 65 5.50 -7.64 -0.77
CA ALA A 65 5.84 -7.14 -2.10
C ALA A 65 7.04 -6.17 -2.07
N VAL A 66 7.06 -5.21 -1.14
CA VAL A 66 8.19 -4.28 -0.96
C VAL A 66 9.47 -5.02 -0.59
N TYR A 67 9.41 -5.99 0.32
CA TYR A 67 10.57 -6.79 0.72
C TYR A 67 11.17 -7.56 -0.46
N HIS A 68 10.33 -8.21 -1.27
CA HIS A 68 10.80 -8.94 -2.44
C HIS A 68 11.32 -8.01 -3.55
N SER A 69 10.62 -6.90 -3.82
CA SER A 69 11.04 -5.91 -4.80
C SER A 69 12.36 -5.24 -4.42
N THR A 70 12.59 -4.94 -3.14
CA THR A 70 13.85 -4.35 -2.67
C THR A 70 15.03 -5.33 -2.68
N LYS A 71 14.79 -6.62 -2.48
CA LYS A 71 15.82 -7.65 -2.56
C LYS A 71 16.29 -7.90 -4.00
N SER A 72 15.38 -7.79 -4.97
CA SER A 72 15.67 -8.09 -6.37
C SER A 72 15.97 -6.85 -7.22
N SER A 73 15.71 -5.64 -6.74
CA SER A 73 16.09 -4.39 -7.43
C SER A 73 17.55 -4.03 -7.17
N ASN A 74 18.25 -3.49 -8.18
CA ASN A 74 19.65 -3.05 -8.07
C ASN A 74 19.76 -1.57 -7.66
N SER A 75 18.72 -0.77 -7.92
CA SER A 75 18.69 0.67 -7.62
C SER A 75 18.41 0.95 -6.15
N GLN A 76 19.36 1.60 -5.47
CA GLN A 76 19.18 2.02 -4.07
C GLN A 76 18.05 3.05 -3.91
N PHE A 77 17.85 3.91 -4.90
CA PHE A 77 16.79 4.93 -4.88
C PHE A 77 15.40 4.30 -4.75
N ILE A 78 15.11 3.27 -5.57
CA ILE A 78 13.80 2.59 -5.55
C ILE A 78 13.58 1.84 -4.24
N LYS A 79 14.64 1.27 -3.64
CA LYS A 79 14.54 0.63 -2.33
C LYS A 79 14.09 1.62 -1.26
N TYR A 80 14.76 2.76 -1.17
CA TYR A 80 14.38 3.80 -0.21
C TYR A 80 12.98 4.34 -0.48
N ALA A 81 12.63 4.59 -1.75
CA ALA A 81 11.32 5.10 -2.13
C ALA A 81 10.16 4.16 -1.76
N LEU A 82 10.31 2.86 -2.02
CA LEU A 82 9.32 1.84 -1.65
C LEU A 82 9.14 1.74 -0.13
N TRP A 83 10.24 1.66 0.62
CA TRP A 83 10.18 1.56 2.09
C TRP A 83 9.64 2.83 2.73
N MET A 84 10.04 4.01 2.28
CA MET A 84 9.54 5.29 2.79
C MET A 84 8.02 5.42 2.55
N SER A 85 7.56 5.02 1.36
CA SER A 85 6.13 5.05 1.04
C SER A 85 5.33 4.06 1.88
N TRP A 86 5.87 2.85 2.09
CA TRP A 86 5.23 1.85 2.94
C TRP A 86 5.15 2.26 4.41
N VAL A 87 6.25 2.80 4.97
CA VAL A 87 6.25 3.34 6.34
C VAL A 87 5.26 4.50 6.47
N GLY A 88 5.22 5.39 5.47
CA GLY A 88 4.23 6.46 5.42
C GLY A 88 2.79 5.91 5.48
N LEU A 89 2.46 4.95 4.62
CA LEU A 89 1.12 4.34 4.60
C LEU A 89 0.76 3.69 5.95
N PHE A 90 1.69 2.96 6.55
CA PHE A 90 1.52 2.36 7.87
C PHE A 90 1.23 3.41 8.94
N LEU A 91 2.02 4.48 8.99
CA LEU A 91 1.85 5.56 9.97
C LEU A 91 0.49 6.26 9.79
N PHE A 92 0.06 6.53 8.56
CA PHE A 92 -1.27 7.13 8.33
C PHE A 92 -2.42 6.19 8.71
N LEU A 93 -2.30 4.88 8.45
CA LEU A 93 -3.29 3.89 8.88
C LEU A 93 -3.35 3.74 10.40
N LEU A 94 -2.21 3.75 11.08
CA LEU A 94 -2.16 3.77 12.55
C LEU A 94 -2.74 5.06 13.12
N ASN A 95 -2.40 6.22 12.54
CA ASN A 95 -2.94 7.50 12.98
C ASN A 95 -4.46 7.54 12.80
N ALA A 96 -5.00 6.99 11.71
CA ALA A 96 -6.44 6.87 11.50
C ALA A 96 -7.12 5.90 12.49
N ARG A 97 -6.36 5.08 13.24
CA ARG A 97 -6.90 4.21 14.29
C ARG A 97 -6.82 4.79 15.68
N PHE A 98 -5.70 5.42 16.01
CA PHE A 98 -5.45 5.95 17.34
C PHE A 98 -5.76 7.44 17.49
N GLU A 99 -6.05 8.13 16.38
CA GLU A 99 -6.31 9.58 16.32
C GLU A 99 -5.25 10.41 17.04
N TRP A 100 -3.97 9.96 17.01
CA TRP A 100 -2.87 10.64 17.71
C TRP A 100 -2.67 12.08 17.24
N PHE A 101 -2.91 12.35 15.96
CA PHE A 101 -2.88 13.68 15.38
C PHE A 101 -4.13 13.92 14.53
N TYR A 102 -4.67 15.14 14.59
CA TYR A 102 -5.65 15.66 13.63
C TYR A 102 -4.96 15.83 12.26
N LEU A 103 -4.86 14.72 11.54
CA LEU A 103 -4.40 14.67 10.16
C LEU A 103 -5.61 14.52 9.25
N PHE A 104 -5.54 15.15 8.08
CA PHE A 104 -6.55 14.97 7.04
C PHE A 104 -6.72 13.48 6.73
N GLU A 105 -7.95 12.96 6.80
CA GLU A 105 -8.25 11.55 6.52
C GLU A 105 -7.75 11.10 5.13
N ASN A 106 -7.62 12.05 4.20
CA ASN A 106 -7.16 11.84 2.83
C ASN A 106 -5.63 11.73 2.70
N ALA A 107 -4.86 12.00 3.76
CA ALA A 107 -3.40 11.98 3.70
C ALA A 107 -2.83 10.59 3.40
N LYS A 108 -3.56 9.51 3.73
CA LYS A 108 -3.20 8.12 3.41
C LYS A 108 -3.15 7.81 1.90
N PHE A 109 -3.80 8.61 1.06
CA PHE A 109 -3.77 8.42 -0.40
C PHE A 109 -2.41 8.78 -1.01
N ILE A 110 -1.67 9.70 -0.40
CA ILE A 110 -0.35 10.12 -0.87
C ILE A 110 0.62 8.93 -0.89
N PRO A 111 0.91 8.25 0.25
CA PRO A 111 1.83 7.12 0.24
C PRO A 111 1.29 5.90 -0.53
N ALA A 112 -0.04 5.69 -0.58
CA ALA A 112 -0.63 4.62 -1.37
C ALA A 112 -0.38 4.82 -2.88
N PHE A 113 -0.59 6.04 -3.38
CA PHE A 113 -0.32 6.38 -4.77
C PHE A 113 1.18 6.31 -5.09
N SER A 114 2.04 6.79 -4.19
CA SER A 114 3.49 6.67 -4.32
C SER A 114 3.95 5.22 -4.41
N LEU A 115 3.42 4.33 -3.57
CA LEU A 115 3.71 2.89 -3.62
C LEU A 115 3.35 2.28 -4.98
N ILE A 116 2.16 2.57 -5.51
CA ILE A 116 1.73 2.13 -6.84
C ILE A 116 2.71 2.63 -7.90
N GLY A 117 3.04 3.93 -7.87
CA GLY A 117 3.97 4.54 -8.81
C GLY A 117 5.36 3.93 -8.78
N PHE A 118 5.91 3.68 -7.58
CA PHE A 118 7.24 3.10 -7.44
C PHE A 118 7.30 1.63 -7.87
N HIS A 119 6.26 0.84 -7.58
CA HIS A 119 6.17 -0.54 -8.11
C HIS A 119 6.04 -0.55 -9.64
N LEU A 120 5.22 0.32 -10.23
CA LEU A 120 5.13 0.46 -11.69
C LEU A 120 6.45 0.92 -12.32
N TYR A 121 7.17 1.83 -11.65
CA TYR A 121 8.48 2.29 -12.09
C TYR A 121 9.50 1.14 -12.06
N ASN A 122 9.57 0.38 -10.96
CA ASN A 122 10.46 -0.78 -10.85
C ASN A 122 10.14 -1.85 -11.92
N LEU A 123 8.84 -2.05 -12.20
CA LEU A 123 8.35 -2.94 -13.26
C LEU A 123 8.81 -2.48 -14.66
N LYS A 124 8.71 -1.19 -14.96
CA LYS A 124 8.97 -0.65 -16.30
C LYS A 124 10.46 -0.44 -16.61
N TYR A 125 11.25 -0.03 -15.61
CA TYR A 125 12.62 0.45 -15.83
C TYR A 125 13.72 -0.53 -15.37
N CYS A 126 13.45 -1.47 -14.46
CA CYS A 126 14.46 -2.44 -14.01
C CYS A 126 14.23 -3.88 -14.53
N GLN A 127 13.53 -4.05 -15.66
CA GLN A 127 13.32 -5.35 -16.35
C GLN A 127 14.25 -5.58 -17.55
N CYS A 128 15.18 -4.67 -17.85
CA CYS A 128 15.99 -4.80 -19.06
C CYS A 128 17.00 -5.95 -18.98
N ASP A 129 16.95 -6.80 -20.00
CA ASP A 129 17.84 -7.94 -20.25
C ASP A 129 19.21 -7.53 -20.86
N SER A 130 19.49 -6.22 -20.94
CA SER A 130 20.74 -5.66 -21.45
C SER A 130 21.40 -4.76 -20.40
N ASN A 131 22.73 -4.87 -20.30
CA ASN A 131 23.62 -4.34 -19.25
C ASN A 131 23.63 -2.80 -19.02
N GLU A 132 22.58 -2.06 -19.35
CA GLU A 132 22.49 -0.60 -19.14
C GLU A 132 21.12 -0.12 -18.62
N CYS A 133 20.50 -0.83 -17.68
CA CYS A 133 19.38 -0.27 -16.92
C CYS A 133 19.43 -0.73 -15.46
N CYS A 134 19.49 0.24 -14.55
CA CYS A 134 19.71 0.07 -13.10
C CYS A 134 21.14 -0.47 -12.78
#